data_AF-A0A2J6X7U1-F1
#
_entry.id   AF-A0A2J6X7U1-F1
#
_cell.length_a   1.000
_cell.length_b   1.000
_cell.length_c   1.000
_cell.angle_alpha   90.00
_cell.angle_beta   90.00
_cell.angle_gamma   90.00
#
_symmetry.space_group_name_H-M   'P 1'
#
loop_
_entity.id
_entity.type
_entity.pdbx_description
1 polymer ?
#
loop_
_entity_poly.entity_id
_entity_poly.type
_entity_poly.pdbx_seq_one_letter_code
_entity_poly.pdbx_strand_id
1 'polypeptide(L)' 'MRVVTGKFKGMEIVSPPKDLELRPTSDRVREAIFDVIRFDIYGKVFLDLFAG' A
#
# COMPACT_ATOMS: atom_id res chain seq x y z
N MET A 1 8.21 -4.77 0.17
CA MET A 1 6.80 -4.48 -0.20
C MET A 1 6.74 -4.16 -1.70
N ARG A 2 5.59 -4.31 -2.37
CA ARG A 2 5.42 -3.86 -3.77
C ARG A 2 4.11 -3.11 -3.97
N VAL A 3 4.04 -2.30 -5.01
CA VAL A 3 2.80 -1.69 -5.49
C VAL A 3 1.96 -2.76 -6.19
N VAL A 4 0.71 -2.90 -5.78
CA VAL A 4 -0.15 -4.01 -6.21
C VAL A 4 -0.89 -3.72 -7.53
N THR A 5 -1.43 -2.51 -7.70
CA THR A 5 -2.27 -2.11 -8.84
C THR A 5 -1.99 -0.67 -9.27
N GLY A 6 -2.66 -0.22 -10.34
CA GLY A 6 -2.53 1.15 -10.85
C GLY A 6 -1.25 1.40 -11.65
N LYS A 7 -0.92 2.69 -11.83
CA LYS A 7 0.16 3.16 -12.72
C LYS A 7 1.54 2.57 -12.40
N PHE A 8 1.82 2.29 -11.13
CA PHE A 8 3.12 1.79 -10.67
C PHE A 8 3.10 0.30 -10.31
N LYS A 9 2.11 -0.46 -10.79
CA LYS A 9 1.96 -1.90 -10.50
C LYS A 9 3.29 -2.65 -10.71
N GLY A 10 3.66 -3.46 -9.72
CA GLY A 10 4.86 -4.29 -9.74
C GLY A 10 6.14 -3.57 -9.28
N MET A 11 6.09 -2.26 -9.05
CA MET A 11 7.23 -1.53 -8.50
C MET A 11 7.56 -2.03 -7.09
N GLU A 12 8.80 -2.44 -6.87
CA GLU A 12 9.31 -2.79 -5.55
C GLU A 12 9.54 -1.53 -4.71
N ILE A 13 9.16 -1.60 -3.44
CA ILE A 13 9.34 -0.54 -2.46
C ILE A 13 10.43 -0.99 -1.50
N VAL A 14 11.49 -0.17 -1.39
CA VAL A 14 12.54 -0.36 -0.39
C VAL A 14 11.89 -0.43 0.99
N SER A 15 12.09 -1.55 1.67
CA SER A 15 11.49 -1.85 2.97
C SER A 15 12.61 -2.06 3.99
N PRO A 16 12.34 -1.85 5.29
CA PRO A 16 13.30 -2.15 6.34
C PRO A 16 13.80 -3.61 6.27
N PRO A 17 14.98 -3.90 6.84
CA PRO A 17 15.54 -5.25 6.90
C PRO A 17 14.57 -6.26 7.51
N LYS A 18 14.59 -7.51 7.00
CA LYS A 18 13.65 -8.57 7.39
C LYS A 18 13.81 -9.04 8.85
N ASP A 19 14.97 -8.76 9.43
CA ASP A 19 15.37 -9.10 10.80
C ASP A 19 14.86 -8.08 11.84
N LEU A 20 14.25 -6.97 11.40
CA LEU A 20 13.55 -6.07 12.30
C LEU A 20 12.16 -6.63 12.63
N GLU A 21 11.83 -6.76 13.91
CA GLU A 21 10.47 -7.13 14.34
C GLU A 21 9.48 -6.01 13.99
N LEU A 22 8.87 -6.13 12.81
CA LEU A 22 7.85 -5.24 12.30
C LEU A 22 6.55 -6.00 12.10
N ARG A 23 5.42 -5.29 12.22
CA ARG A 23 4.11 -5.81 11.84
C ARG A 23 3.70 -5.20 10.49
N PRO A 24 4.14 -5.77 9.35
CA PRO A 24 3.79 -5.23 8.05
C PRO A 24 2.31 -5.41 7.76
N THR A 25 1.73 -4.45 7.05
CA THR A 25 0.39 -4.61 6.47
C THR A 25 0.47 -5.58 5.29
N SER A 26 -0.30 -6.68 5.34
CA SER A 26 -0.27 -7.70 4.28
C SER A 26 -0.80 -7.15 2.95
N ASP A 27 -0.30 -7.70 1.84
CA ASP A 27 -0.77 -7.35 0.49
C ASP A 27 -2.29 -7.48 0.36
N ARG A 28 -2.87 -8.53 0.95
CA ARG A 28 -4.32 -8.78 0.96
C ARG A 28 -5.11 -7.68 1.65
N VAL A 29 -4.62 -7.16 2.78
CA VAL A 29 -5.29 -6.05 3.50
C VAL A 29 -5.23 -4.77 2.67
N ARG A 30 -4.08 -4.47 2.06
CA ARG A 30 -3.93 -3.29 1.18
C ARG A 30 -4.88 -3.40 -0.02
N GLU A 31 -4.94 -4.56 -0.67
CA GLU A 31 -5.88 -4.82 -1.77
C GLU A 31 -7.34 -4.59 -1.37
N ALA A 32 -7.77 -5.17 -0.25
CA ALA A 32 -9.14 -5.05 0.21
C ALA A 32 -9.56 -3.60 0.46
N ILE A 33 -8.69 -2.78 1.08
CA ILE A 33 -8.97 -1.36 1.33
C ILE A 33 -9.21 -0.63 0.02
N PHE A 34 -8.30 -0.76 -0.95
CA PHE A 34 -8.43 -0.07 -2.24
C PHE A 34 -9.58 -0.59 -3.09
N ASP A 35 -9.96 -1.87 -2.95
CA ASP A 35 -11.13 -2.42 -3.64
C ASP A 35 -12.44 -1.84 -3.10
N VAL A 36 -12.55 -1.65 -1.77
CA VAL A 36 -13.74 -1.06 -1.13
C VAL A 36 -13.99 0.37 -1.61
N ILE A 37 -12.93 1.19 -1.74
CA ILE A 37 -13.05 2.60 -2.10
C ILE A 37 -12.86 2.89 -3.61
N ARG A 38 -12.70 1.86 -4.46
CA ARG A 38 -12.17 1.98 -5.84
C ARG A 38 -12.86 3.02 -6.74
N PHE A 39 -14.14 3.32 -6.52
CA PHE A 39 -14.89 4.27 -7.34
C PHE A 39 -14.75 5.73 -6.87
N ASP A 40 -14.29 5.96 -5.64
CA ASP A 40 -14.25 7.28 -5.02
C ASP A 40 -12.84 7.89 -4.97
N ILE A 41 -11.82 7.17 -5.41
CA ILE A 41 -10.40 7.58 -5.26
C ILE A 41 -9.86 8.48 -6.37
N TYR A 42 -10.53 8.54 -7.53
CA TYR A 42 -10.00 9.30 -8.66
C TYR A 42 -9.99 10.82 -8.37
N GLY A 43 -8.83 11.45 -8.55
CA GLY A 43 -8.65 12.89 -8.33
C GLY A 43 -8.67 13.33 -6.86
N LYS A 44 -8.62 12.39 -5.90
CA LYS A 44 -8.60 12.72 -4.47
C LYS A 44 -7.18 12.95 -3.95
N VAL A 45 -7.11 13.66 -2.84
CA VAL A 45 -5.88 13.82 -2.04
C VAL A 45 -5.91 12.79 -0.91
N PHE A 46 -4.81 12.06 -0.73
CA PHE A 46 -4.64 11.09 0.34
C PHE A 46 -3.73 11.66 1.43
N LEU A 47 -4.07 11.38 2.69
CA LEU A 47 -3.24 11.66 3.85
C LEU A 47 -2.91 10.34 4.53
N ASP A 48 -1.63 10.04 4.65
CA ASP A 48 -1.13 8.93 5.45
C ASP A 48 -0.36 9.49 6.65
N LEU A 49 -0.95 9.36 7.83
CA LEU A 49 -0.39 9.89 9.08
C LEU A 49 0.79 9.06 9.59
N PHE A 50 0.91 7.80 9.15
CA PHE A 50 1.89 6.83 9.61
C PHE A 50 2.36 5.98 8.43
N ALA A 51 2.91 6.62 7.40
CA ALA A 51 3.27 5.99 6.12
C ALA A 51 4.42 4.96 6.17
N GLY A 52 4.86 4.57 7.37
CA GLY A 52 5.89 3.56 7.63
C GLY A 52 5.28 2.19 7.90
#